data_AF-A0AAV5GJ55-F1
#
_entry.id   AF-A0AAV5GJ55-F1
#
_cell.length_a   1.000
_cell.length_b   1.000
_cell.length_c   1.000
_cell.angle_alpha   90.00
_cell.angle_beta   90.00
_cell.angle_gamma   90.00
#
_symmetry.space_group_name_H-M   'P 1'
#
loop_
_entity.id
_entity.type
_entity.pdbx_description
1 polymer ?
#
loop_
_entity_poly.entity_id
_entity_poly.type
_entity_poly.pdbx_seq_one_letter_code
_entity_poly.pdbx_strand_id
1 'polypeptide(L)'
;MPGLSNSPGLDRLLSSLRSSVARAVALLDDWVREHYIFASLQVLLLSVLFLWYLQIAFPTPTADDLRARAHDSMSSLEAKAADKLVKTADATVSAPAGDKTELDPPKDTPFSKEELAKNDGRDENTPIYVGIKGRIYDVSAKRDMYGPGCGYHVFVGKDASRGLGKSSLKPEDAVADYSVLTDEEKKVLDDWEKYFQKRYNIVGRVVE
;
A
#
# COMPACT_ATOMS: atom_id res chain seq x y z
N MET A 1 40.41 42.16 4.73
CA MET A 1 40.05 41.20 5.79
C MET A 1 41.09 41.32 6.89
N PRO A 2 40.92 42.20 7.89
CA PRO A 2 41.86 42.28 9.01
C PRO A 2 41.52 41.17 10.03
N GLY A 3 42.55 40.40 10.39
CA GLY A 3 42.45 39.28 11.32
C GLY A 3 42.06 39.72 12.72
N LEU A 4 41.15 38.95 13.33
CA LEU A 4 40.81 39.06 14.74
C LEU A 4 42.06 38.74 15.56
N SER A 5 42.61 39.78 16.19
CA SER A 5 43.79 39.73 17.04
C SER A 5 43.63 38.70 18.15
N ASN A 6 44.65 37.86 18.33
CA ASN A 6 44.93 37.15 19.59
C ASN A 6 44.77 38.14 20.75
N SER A 7 43.74 37.94 21.56
CA SER A 7 43.54 38.73 22.78
C SER A 7 44.32 38.05 23.91
N PRO A 8 45.47 38.60 24.34
CA PRO A 8 46.28 38.01 25.40
C PRO A 8 45.52 37.88 26.73
N GLY A 9 44.39 38.57 26.90
CA GLY A 9 43.50 38.41 28.05
C GLY A 9 42.71 37.10 28.04
N LEU A 10 42.25 36.62 26.88
CA LEU A 10 41.51 35.36 26.77
C LEU A 10 42.42 34.16 27.02
N ASP A 11 43.65 34.20 26.50
CA ASP A 11 44.63 33.13 26.74
C ASP A 11 45.01 33.03 28.22
N ARG A 12 45.13 34.18 28.91
CA ARG A 12 45.44 34.23 30.35
C ARG A 12 44.27 33.73 31.21
N LEU A 13 43.04 34.02 30.80
CA LEU A 13 41.84 33.50 31.44
C LEU A 13 41.72 31.98 31.24
N LEU A 14 41.91 31.50 30.02
CA LEU A 14 41.88 30.07 29.71
C LEU A 14 43.03 29.32 30.41
N SER A 15 44.22 29.89 30.52
CA SER A 15 45.33 29.29 31.25
C SER A 15 45.07 29.26 32.76
N SER A 16 44.49 30.34 33.31
CA SER A 16 44.07 30.39 34.71
C SER A 16 43.00 29.34 35.00
N LEU A 17 41.97 29.25 34.15
CA LEU A 17 40.91 28.24 34.24
C LEU A 17 41.47 26.82 34.15
N ARG A 18 42.34 26.54 33.18
CA ARG A 18 43.01 25.23 33.05
C ARG A 18 43.83 24.88 34.29
N SER A 19 44.57 25.85 34.84
CA SER A 19 45.35 25.63 36.07
C SER A 19 44.49 25.41 37.31
N SER A 20 43.32 26.05 37.40
CA SER A 20 42.38 25.89 38.50
C SER A 20 41.65 24.54 38.40
N VAL A 21 41.25 24.13 37.19
CA VAL A 21 40.68 22.81 36.93
C VAL A 21 41.69 21.70 37.22
N ALA A 22 42.95 21.84 36.79
CA ALA A 22 43.98 20.85 37.08
C ALA A 22 44.24 20.67 38.59
N ARG A 23 44.24 21.78 39.34
CA ARG A 23 44.36 21.74 40.81
C ARG A 23 43.13 21.09 41.46
N ALA A 24 41.94 21.40 40.98
CA ALA A 24 40.71 20.77 41.47
C ALA A 24 40.68 19.25 41.21
N VAL A 25 41.14 18.81 40.03
CA VAL A 25 41.26 17.39 39.69
C VAL A 25 42.28 16.68 40.59
N ALA A 26 43.43 17.31 40.86
CA ALA A 26 44.44 16.72 41.76
C ALA A 26 43.95 16.60 43.21
N LEU A 27 43.24 17.62 43.72
CA LEU A 27 42.63 17.57 45.05
C LEU A 27 41.54 16.50 45.13
N LEU A 28 40.77 16.31 44.05
CA LEU A 28 39.78 15.24 43.96
C LEU A 28 40.44 13.86 43.94
N ASP A 29 41.52 13.66 43.17
CA ASP A 29 42.25 12.38 43.13
C ASP A 29 42.82 12.01 44.50
N ASP A 30 43.41 12.98 45.20
CA ASP A 30 43.99 12.78 46.53
C ASP A 30 42.89 12.46 47.56
N TRP A 31 41.79 13.21 47.55
CA TRP A 31 40.63 12.96 48.40
C TRP A 31 39.99 11.59 48.12
N VAL A 32 39.84 11.22 46.84
CA VAL A 32 39.34 9.90 46.43
C VAL A 32 40.28 8.81 46.85
N ARG A 33 41.60 8.99 46.77
CA ARG A 33 42.59 8.00 47.20
C ARG A 33 42.53 7.77 48.70
N GLU A 34 42.39 8.85 49.48
CA GLU A 34 42.26 8.79 50.94
C GLU A 34 40.92 8.17 51.38
N HIS A 35 39.84 8.45 50.64
CA HIS A 35 38.47 7.99 50.95
C HIS A 35 37.95 6.92 49.97
N TYR A 36 38.84 6.18 49.30
CA TYR A 36 38.51 5.33 48.15
C TYR A 36 37.46 4.27 48.48
N ILE A 37 37.51 3.71 49.70
CA ILE A 37 36.57 2.69 50.15
C ILE A 37 35.15 3.27 50.22
N PHE A 38 34.98 4.47 50.80
CA PHE A 38 33.69 5.14 50.89
C PHE A 38 33.19 5.61 49.53
N ALA A 39 34.07 6.20 48.71
CA ALA A 39 33.74 6.63 47.36
C ALA A 39 33.32 5.45 46.48
N SER A 40 34.04 4.31 46.54
CA SER A 40 33.72 3.11 45.79
C SER A 40 32.40 2.49 46.23
N LEU A 41 32.14 2.42 47.54
CA LEU A 41 30.87 1.92 48.08
C LEU A 41 29.69 2.78 47.64
N GLN A 42 29.86 4.11 47.65
CA GLN A 42 28.84 5.04 47.21
C GLN A 42 28.59 4.96 45.70
N VAL A 43 29.64 4.83 44.88
CA VAL A 43 29.50 4.61 43.43
C VAL A 43 28.80 3.28 43.13
N LEU A 44 29.11 2.21 43.86
CA LEU A 44 28.40 0.93 43.74
C LEU A 44 26.92 1.08 44.09
N LEU A 45 26.59 1.74 45.21
CA LEU A 45 25.20 2.02 45.60
C LEU A 45 24.46 2.84 44.56
N LEU A 46 25.07 3.93 44.06
CA LEU A 46 24.47 4.76 43.02
C LEU A 46 24.32 4.00 41.70
N SER A 47 25.26 3.12 41.35
CA SER A 47 25.15 2.26 40.17
C SER A 47 23.99 1.28 40.29
N VAL A 48 23.81 0.65 41.46
CA VAL A 48 22.70 -0.27 41.70
C VAL A 48 21.37 0.48 41.66
N LEU A 49 21.28 1.64 42.31
CA LEU A 49 20.09 2.49 42.27
C LEU A 49 19.80 3.03 40.87
N PHE A 50 20.84 3.35 40.09
CA PHE A 50 20.70 3.79 38.71
C PHE A 50 20.19 2.68 37.80
N LEU A 51 20.73 1.47 37.92
CA LEU A 51 20.25 0.31 37.16
C LEU A 51 18.82 -0.08 37.57
N TRP A 52 18.50 0.01 38.87
CA TRP A 52 17.14 -0.17 39.37
C TRP A 52 16.18 0.90 38.83
N TYR A 53 16.62 2.16 38.80
CA TYR A 53 15.86 3.26 38.19
C TYR A 53 15.65 3.05 36.69
N LEU A 54 16.66 2.59 35.94
CA LEU A 54 16.52 2.27 34.52
C LEU A 54 15.48 1.18 34.26
N GLN A 55 15.37 0.17 35.13
CA GLN A 55 14.33 -0.86 35.03
C GLN A 55 12.91 -0.29 35.27
N ILE A 56 12.77 0.71 36.15
CA ILE A 56 11.48 1.36 36.44
C ILE A 56 11.12 2.39 35.35
N ALA A 57 12.09 3.16 34.89
CA ALA A 57 11.91 4.18 33.86
C ALA A 57 11.67 3.57 32.48
N PHE A 58 12.27 2.40 32.22
CA PHE A 58 12.14 1.66 30.98
C PHE A 58 11.74 0.21 31.28
N PRO A 59 10.47 -0.05 31.63
CA PRO A 59 9.99 -1.41 31.79
C PRO A 59 10.18 -2.16 30.47
N THR A 60 10.84 -3.31 30.54
CA THR A 60 11.02 -4.17 29.36
C THR A 60 9.64 -4.62 28.88
N PRO A 61 9.32 -4.46 27.58
CA PRO A 61 8.06 -4.94 27.03
C PRO A 61 7.89 -6.43 27.36
N THR A 62 6.74 -6.80 27.90
CA THR A 62 6.43 -8.21 28.14
C THR A 62 6.25 -8.93 26.80
N ALA A 63 6.32 -10.26 26.82
CA ALA A 63 6.06 -11.05 25.62
C ALA A 63 4.66 -10.78 25.03
N ASP A 64 3.69 -10.42 25.87
CA ASP A 64 2.33 -10.10 25.44
C ASP A 64 2.24 -8.71 24.80
N ASP A 65 2.98 -7.71 25.31
CA ASP A 65 3.10 -6.40 24.68
C ASP A 65 3.74 -6.50 23.29
N LEU A 66 4.75 -7.36 23.15
CA LEU A 66 5.41 -7.62 21.87
C LEU A 66 4.46 -8.33 20.89
N ARG A 67 3.66 -9.29 21.34
CA ARG A 67 2.62 -9.92 20.51
C ARG A 67 1.55 -8.93 20.08
N ALA A 68 1.08 -8.07 20.98
CA ALA A 68 0.10 -7.04 20.66
C ALA A 68 0.64 -6.05 19.62
N ARG A 69 1.89 -5.59 19.79
CA ARG A 69 2.59 -4.72 18.82
C ARG A 69 2.77 -5.40 17.47
N ALA A 70 3.12 -6.69 17.46
CA ALA A 70 3.25 -7.47 16.23
C ALA A 70 1.91 -7.59 15.50
N HIS A 71 0.82 -7.90 16.22
CA HIS A 71 -0.52 -8.00 15.66
C HIS A 71 -1.00 -6.66 15.06
N ASP A 72 -0.80 -5.55 15.77
CA ASP A 72 -1.15 -4.20 15.28
C ASP A 72 -0.30 -3.79 14.06
N SER A 73 0.99 -4.16 14.06
CA SER A 73 1.85 -3.91 12.91
C SER A 73 1.41 -4.71 11.69
N MET A 74 1.07 -6.00 11.84
CA MET A 74 0.63 -6.85 10.74
C MET A 74 -0.74 -6.39 10.21
N SER A 75 -1.70 -6.07 11.07
CA SER A 75 -3.01 -5.59 10.64
C SER A 75 -2.91 -4.26 9.89
N SER A 76 -2.04 -3.33 10.33
CA SER A 76 -1.82 -2.07 9.62
C SER A 76 -1.09 -2.24 8.28
N LEU A 77 -0.21 -3.23 8.17
CA LEU A 77 0.47 -3.60 6.92
C LEU A 77 -0.51 -4.25 5.95
N GLU A 78 -1.36 -5.16 6.42
CA GLU A 78 -2.43 -5.77 5.63
C GLU A 78 -3.43 -4.72 5.16
N ALA A 79 -3.86 -3.80 6.04
CA ALA A 79 -4.75 -2.71 5.67
C ALA A 79 -4.13 -1.77 4.63
N LYS A 80 -2.84 -1.40 4.79
CA LYS A 80 -2.12 -0.58 3.81
C LYS A 80 -1.86 -1.34 2.51
N ALA A 81 -1.61 -2.64 2.57
CA ALA A 81 -1.44 -3.47 1.38
C ALA A 81 -2.77 -3.62 0.63
N ALA A 82 -3.89 -3.82 1.34
CA ALA A 82 -5.22 -3.88 0.77
C ALA A 82 -5.62 -2.54 0.14
N ASP A 83 -5.43 -1.41 0.85
CA ASP A 83 -5.68 -0.07 0.29
C ASP A 83 -4.79 0.20 -0.94
N LYS A 84 -3.51 -0.18 -0.87
CA LYS A 84 -2.61 -0.06 -2.02
C LYS A 84 -3.09 -0.94 -3.16
N LEU A 85 -3.49 -2.19 -2.92
CA LEU A 85 -4.01 -3.11 -3.94
C LEU A 85 -5.29 -2.56 -4.58
N VAL A 86 -6.24 -2.04 -3.78
CA VAL A 86 -7.44 -1.35 -4.28
C VAL A 86 -7.06 -0.14 -5.10
N LYS A 87 -6.14 0.70 -4.63
CA LYS A 87 -5.67 1.89 -5.35
C LYS A 87 -4.89 1.56 -6.63
N THR A 88 -4.09 0.49 -6.63
CA THR A 88 -3.47 -0.02 -7.86
C THR A 88 -4.48 -0.70 -8.76
N ALA A 89 -5.52 -1.35 -8.26
CA ALA A 89 -6.61 -1.87 -9.08
C ALA A 89 -7.37 -0.71 -9.73
N ASP A 90 -7.77 0.31 -8.96
CA ASP A 90 -8.40 1.54 -9.46
C ASP A 90 -7.48 2.31 -10.41
N ALA A 91 -6.16 2.33 -10.19
CA ALA A 91 -5.20 2.96 -11.10
C ALA A 91 -4.88 2.08 -12.32
N THR A 92 -4.98 0.76 -12.23
CA THR A 92 -4.88 -0.14 -13.40
C THR A 92 -6.17 -0.05 -14.23
N VAL A 93 -7.30 0.25 -13.58
CA VAL A 93 -8.55 0.68 -14.23
C VAL A 93 -8.45 2.15 -14.70
N SER A 94 -7.62 2.98 -14.07
CA SER A 94 -7.35 4.37 -14.45
C SER A 94 -5.92 4.60 -14.97
N ALA A 95 -5.68 4.10 -16.19
CA ALA A 95 -4.77 4.64 -17.24
C ALA A 95 -3.29 4.18 -17.30
N PRO A 96 -2.63 4.21 -18.49
CA PRO A 96 -3.05 4.78 -19.77
C PRO A 96 -2.93 3.79 -20.96
N ALA A 97 -4.04 3.34 -21.53
CA ALA A 97 -4.02 2.97 -22.95
C ALA A 97 -4.36 4.24 -23.72
N GLY A 98 -3.32 4.94 -24.15
CA GLY A 98 -3.43 5.87 -25.24
C GLY A 98 -3.64 5.06 -26.51
N ASP A 99 -4.88 4.98 -26.96
CA ASP A 99 -5.20 5.41 -28.30
C ASP A 99 -6.67 5.82 -28.31
N LYS A 100 -6.98 6.93 -28.96
CA LYS A 100 -8.37 7.38 -29.10
C LYS A 100 -8.97 6.52 -30.21
N THR A 101 -9.46 5.32 -29.88
CA THR A 101 -10.17 4.51 -30.87
C THR A 101 -11.44 5.26 -31.25
N GLU A 102 -11.50 5.68 -32.51
CA GLU A 102 -12.67 6.23 -33.16
C GLU A 102 -13.83 5.25 -32.94
N LEU A 103 -14.79 5.62 -32.08
CA LEU A 103 -15.86 4.72 -31.70
C LEU A 103 -16.82 4.59 -32.89
N ASP A 104 -16.89 3.39 -33.47
CA ASP A 104 -17.87 3.08 -34.50
C ASP A 104 -19.29 3.29 -33.96
N PRO A 105 -20.28 3.66 -34.80
CA PRO A 105 -21.65 3.87 -34.35
C PRO A 105 -22.18 2.63 -33.61
N PRO A 106 -22.88 2.81 -32.46
CA PRO A 106 -23.43 1.70 -31.69
C PRO A 106 -24.28 0.81 -32.58
N LYS A 107 -23.93 -0.48 -32.66
CA LYS A 107 -24.74 -1.46 -33.38
C LYS A 107 -25.65 -2.14 -32.38
N ASP A 108 -26.94 -2.21 -32.69
CA ASP A 108 -27.94 -2.92 -31.89
C ASP A 108 -28.13 -4.37 -32.37
N THR A 109 -27.06 -5.02 -32.82
CA THR A 109 -27.14 -6.40 -33.29
C THR A 109 -27.50 -7.31 -32.11
N PRO A 110 -28.60 -8.08 -32.18
CA PRO A 110 -28.92 -9.06 -31.15
C PRO A 110 -27.96 -10.24 -31.27
N PHE A 111 -27.27 -10.59 -30.19
CA PHE A 111 -26.44 -11.79 -30.11
C PHE A 111 -27.02 -12.75 -29.07
N SER A 112 -27.07 -14.04 -29.40
CA SER A 112 -27.40 -15.06 -28.41
C SER A 112 -26.23 -15.31 -27.45
N LYS A 113 -26.51 -15.90 -26.28
CA LYS A 113 -25.47 -16.31 -25.32
C LYS A 113 -24.44 -17.26 -25.95
N GLU A 114 -24.89 -18.13 -26.86
CA GLU A 114 -24.05 -19.10 -27.56
C GLU A 114 -23.17 -18.45 -28.62
N GLU A 115 -23.69 -17.43 -29.31
CA GLU A 115 -22.91 -16.64 -30.25
C GLU A 115 -21.87 -15.79 -29.55
N LEU A 116 -22.21 -15.20 -28.39
CA LEU A 116 -21.26 -14.48 -27.57
C LEU A 116 -20.11 -15.40 -27.13
N ALA A 117 -20.43 -16.62 -26.69
CA ALA A 117 -19.44 -17.60 -26.23
C ALA A 117 -18.45 -18.06 -27.31
N LYS A 118 -18.80 -17.95 -28.60
CA LYS A 118 -17.89 -18.25 -29.73
C LYS A 118 -16.80 -17.19 -29.91
N ASN A 119 -16.99 -15.99 -29.37
CA ASN A 119 -16.07 -14.87 -29.48
C ASN A 119 -15.14 -14.81 -28.26
N ASP A 120 -14.41 -15.91 -28.02
CA ASP A 120 -13.51 -16.09 -26.88
C ASP A 120 -12.10 -15.50 -27.10
N GLY A 121 -11.80 -15.09 -28.34
CA GLY A 121 -10.50 -14.58 -28.76
C GLY A 121 -9.34 -15.55 -28.57
N ARG A 122 -9.60 -16.87 -28.61
CA ARG A 122 -8.53 -17.88 -28.64
C ARG A 122 -7.59 -17.72 -29.83
N ASP A 123 -8.13 -17.32 -30.97
CA ASP A 123 -7.38 -17.01 -32.18
C ASP A 123 -7.15 -15.51 -32.33
N GLU A 124 -6.05 -15.12 -32.97
CA GLU A 124 -5.71 -13.71 -33.24
C GLU A 124 -6.75 -13.00 -34.12
N ASN A 125 -7.49 -13.75 -34.94
CA ASN A 125 -8.56 -13.24 -35.80
C ASN A 125 -9.95 -13.21 -35.14
N THR A 126 -10.12 -13.84 -33.97
CA THR A 126 -11.43 -13.91 -33.31
C THR A 126 -11.57 -12.73 -32.36
N PRO A 127 -12.61 -11.89 -32.49
CA PRO A 127 -12.80 -10.76 -31.59
C PRO A 127 -13.15 -11.23 -30.18
N ILE A 128 -12.85 -10.40 -29.18
CA ILE A 128 -13.12 -10.63 -27.76
C ILE A 128 -14.29 -9.76 -27.34
N TYR A 129 -15.41 -10.39 -27.04
CA TYR A 129 -16.62 -9.71 -26.61
C TYR A 129 -16.94 -9.98 -25.14
N VAL A 130 -17.42 -8.95 -24.45
CA VAL A 130 -17.84 -9.04 -23.04
C VAL A 130 -19.24 -8.42 -22.91
N GLY A 131 -20.15 -9.16 -22.29
CA GLY A 131 -21.47 -8.67 -21.93
C GLY A 131 -21.45 -7.94 -20.58
N ILE A 132 -22.07 -6.76 -20.49
CA ILE A 132 -22.31 -6.04 -19.23
C ILE A 132 -23.71 -5.42 -19.32
N LYS A 133 -24.57 -5.75 -18.35
CA LYS A 133 -25.98 -5.35 -18.26
C LYS A 133 -26.74 -5.57 -19.58
N GLY A 134 -26.46 -6.71 -20.23
CA GLY A 134 -27.07 -7.05 -21.51
C GLY A 134 -26.55 -6.27 -22.72
N ARG A 135 -25.53 -5.41 -22.57
CA ARG A 135 -24.81 -4.75 -23.68
C ARG A 135 -23.50 -5.45 -23.95
N ILE A 136 -23.13 -5.57 -25.22
CA ILE A 136 -21.91 -6.26 -25.64
C ILE A 136 -20.88 -5.23 -26.04
N TYR A 137 -19.71 -5.33 -25.42
CA TYR A 137 -18.57 -4.46 -25.64
C TYR A 137 -17.45 -5.23 -26.34
N ASP A 138 -16.86 -4.62 -27.36
CA ASP A 138 -15.66 -5.12 -28.01
C ASP A 138 -14.41 -4.70 -27.26
N VAL A 139 -13.74 -5.68 -26.64
CA VAL A 139 -12.50 -5.50 -25.88
C VAL A 139 -11.29 -6.11 -26.60
N SER A 140 -11.41 -6.42 -27.90
CA SER A 140 -10.34 -6.99 -28.73
C SER A 140 -9.07 -6.13 -28.73
N ALA A 141 -9.21 -4.81 -28.53
CA ALA A 141 -8.09 -3.87 -28.40
C ALA A 141 -7.20 -4.15 -27.16
N LYS A 142 -7.70 -4.92 -26.18
CA LYS A 142 -7.06 -5.19 -24.89
C LYS A 142 -6.83 -6.70 -24.66
N ARG A 143 -6.32 -7.39 -25.68
CA ARG A 143 -5.94 -8.81 -25.59
C ARG A 143 -5.00 -9.11 -24.42
N ASP A 144 -4.15 -8.17 -24.00
CA ASP A 144 -3.25 -8.37 -22.86
C ASP A 144 -3.98 -8.58 -21.52
N MET A 145 -5.23 -8.10 -21.38
CA MET A 145 -6.02 -8.27 -20.16
C MET A 145 -7.12 -9.34 -20.29
N TYR A 146 -7.72 -9.45 -21.47
CA TYR A 146 -8.85 -10.35 -21.73
C TYR A 146 -8.48 -11.61 -22.53
N GLY A 147 -7.24 -11.69 -23.02
CA GLY A 147 -6.75 -12.82 -23.79
C GLY A 147 -6.63 -14.12 -23.00
N PRO A 148 -6.42 -15.25 -23.69
CA PRO A 148 -6.36 -16.56 -23.07
C PRO A 148 -5.20 -16.63 -22.04
N GLY A 149 -5.54 -17.02 -20.81
CA GLY A 149 -4.59 -17.11 -19.69
C GLY A 149 -4.55 -15.87 -18.78
N CYS A 150 -5.23 -14.78 -19.14
CA CYS A 150 -5.32 -13.59 -18.30
C CYS A 150 -6.49 -13.67 -17.30
N GLY A 151 -6.38 -12.92 -16.19
CA GLY A 151 -7.36 -12.98 -15.10
C GLY A 151 -8.79 -12.58 -15.49
N TYR A 152 -8.95 -11.66 -16.46
CA TYR A 152 -10.26 -11.22 -16.94
C TYR A 152 -10.80 -12.06 -18.10
N HIS A 153 -10.05 -13.05 -18.59
CA HIS A 153 -10.50 -13.97 -19.64
C HIS A 153 -11.79 -14.72 -19.25
N VAL A 154 -12.01 -14.90 -17.95
CA VAL A 154 -13.19 -15.55 -17.38
C VAL A 154 -14.52 -14.89 -17.79
N PHE A 155 -14.48 -13.61 -18.13
CA PHE A 155 -15.63 -12.81 -18.53
C PHE A 155 -15.86 -12.77 -20.04
N VAL A 156 -14.89 -13.25 -20.81
CA VAL A 156 -14.98 -13.23 -22.27
C VAL A 156 -16.03 -14.22 -22.74
N GLY A 157 -16.81 -13.80 -23.74
CA GLY A 157 -17.86 -14.60 -24.34
C GLY A 157 -19.07 -14.80 -23.42
N LYS A 158 -19.13 -14.08 -22.30
CA LYS A 158 -20.19 -14.17 -21.30
C LYS A 158 -20.62 -12.80 -20.81
N ASP A 159 -21.72 -12.76 -20.09
CA ASP A 159 -22.13 -11.56 -19.37
C ASP A 159 -21.45 -11.53 -17.99
N ALA A 160 -20.65 -10.50 -17.78
CA ALA A 160 -19.82 -10.28 -16.61
C ALA A 160 -20.51 -9.47 -15.51
N SER A 161 -21.79 -9.12 -15.68
CA SER A 161 -22.51 -8.20 -14.78
C SER A 161 -22.37 -8.56 -13.30
N ARG A 162 -22.61 -9.83 -12.95
CA ARG A 162 -22.50 -10.27 -11.56
C ARG A 162 -21.07 -10.28 -11.04
N GLY A 163 -20.13 -10.77 -11.84
CA GLY A 163 -18.70 -10.82 -11.49
C GLY A 163 -18.11 -9.43 -11.27
N LEU A 164 -18.45 -8.47 -12.12
CA LEU A 164 -18.02 -7.07 -11.99
C LEU A 164 -18.63 -6.39 -10.77
N GLY A 165 -19.92 -6.59 -10.50
CA GLY A 165 -20.57 -6.06 -9.32
C GLY A 165 -19.97 -6.59 -8.01
N LYS A 166 -19.70 -7.90 -7.94
CA LYS A 166 -19.04 -8.55 -6.80
C LYS A 166 -17.53 -8.34 -6.73
N SER A 167 -16.93 -7.73 -7.77
CA SER A 167 -15.47 -7.69 -7.95
C SER A 167 -14.81 -9.07 -7.85
N SER A 168 -15.47 -10.10 -8.39
CA SER A 168 -15.05 -11.51 -8.32
C SER A 168 -14.64 -12.02 -9.70
N LEU A 169 -13.40 -12.53 -9.82
CA LEU A 169 -12.86 -13.14 -11.04
C LEU A 169 -13.18 -14.65 -11.16
N LYS A 170 -14.18 -15.14 -10.42
CA LYS A 170 -14.55 -16.55 -10.45
C LYS A 170 -15.41 -16.87 -11.69
N PRO A 171 -15.19 -18.02 -12.35
CA PRO A 171 -16.00 -18.43 -13.49
C PRO A 171 -17.47 -18.66 -13.15
N GLU A 172 -17.73 -18.99 -11.89
CA GLU A 172 -19.08 -19.15 -11.35
C GLU A 172 -19.85 -17.83 -11.29
N ASP A 173 -19.17 -16.69 -11.14
CA ASP A 173 -19.79 -15.37 -11.02
C ASP A 173 -19.98 -14.67 -12.38
N ALA A 174 -19.46 -15.23 -13.48
CA ALA A 174 -19.63 -14.72 -14.85
C ALA A 174 -21.02 -15.08 -15.43
N VAL A 175 -22.06 -14.48 -14.82
CA VAL A 175 -23.47 -14.72 -15.16
C VAL A 175 -24.19 -13.39 -15.37
N ALA A 176 -25.14 -13.38 -16.31
CA ALA A 176 -25.96 -12.23 -16.65
C ALA A 176 -26.90 -11.78 -15.52
N ASP A 177 -27.31 -12.70 -14.65
CA ASP A 177 -28.21 -12.38 -13.54
C ASP A 177 -27.47 -11.61 -12.43
N TYR A 178 -27.66 -10.30 -12.41
CA TYR A 178 -27.15 -9.38 -11.40
C TYR A 178 -28.22 -8.97 -10.37
N SER A 179 -29.40 -9.62 -10.37
CA SER A 179 -30.49 -9.30 -9.43
C SER A 179 -30.15 -9.63 -7.97
N VAL A 180 -29.25 -10.60 -7.79
CA VAL A 180 -28.76 -11.07 -6.48
C VAL A 180 -27.80 -10.07 -5.83
N LEU A 181 -27.32 -9.06 -6.57
CA LEU A 181 -26.38 -8.06 -6.06
C LEU A 181 -27.03 -7.12 -5.05
N THR A 182 -26.26 -6.69 -4.04
CA THR A 182 -26.65 -5.62 -3.12
C THR A 182 -26.64 -4.26 -3.82
N ASP A 183 -27.26 -3.24 -3.21
CA ASP A 183 -27.30 -1.89 -3.79
C ASP A 183 -25.91 -1.23 -3.90
N GLU A 184 -24.96 -1.66 -3.07
CA GLU A 184 -23.56 -1.24 -3.12
C GLU A 184 -22.85 -1.87 -4.32
N GLU A 185 -23.01 -3.19 -4.51
CA GLU A 185 -22.46 -3.93 -5.65
C GLU A 185 -23.05 -3.46 -6.99
N LYS A 186 -24.34 -3.08 -7.00
CA LYS A 186 -24.99 -2.49 -8.19
C LYS A 186 -24.37 -1.15 -8.58
N LYS A 187 -24.00 -0.31 -7.60
CA LYS A 187 -23.29 0.96 -7.89
C LYS A 187 -21.93 0.69 -8.52
N VAL A 188 -21.19 -0.30 -8.00
CA VAL A 188 -19.91 -0.73 -8.58
C VAL A 188 -20.11 -1.19 -10.03
N LEU A 189 -21.14 -2.00 -10.29
CA LEU A 189 -21.50 -2.43 -11.65
C LEU A 189 -21.84 -1.25 -12.58
N ASP A 190 -22.60 -0.26 -12.09
CA ASP A 190 -22.94 0.94 -12.88
C ASP A 190 -21.70 1.78 -13.23
N ASP A 191 -20.74 1.86 -12.32
CA ASP A 191 -19.48 2.57 -12.58
C ASP A 191 -18.60 1.81 -13.59
N TRP A 192 -18.56 0.47 -13.51
CA TRP A 192 -17.95 -0.37 -14.55
C TRP A 192 -18.62 -0.18 -15.91
N GLU A 193 -19.95 -0.17 -15.97
CA GLU A 193 -20.69 0.06 -17.21
C GLU A 193 -20.32 1.40 -17.86
N LYS A 194 -20.30 2.49 -17.07
CA LYS A 194 -19.88 3.82 -17.55
C LYS A 194 -18.42 3.82 -18.02
N TYR A 195 -17.56 3.07 -17.34
CA TYR A 195 -16.15 2.94 -17.73
C TYR A 195 -16.03 2.26 -19.10
N PHE A 196 -16.75 1.15 -19.31
CA PHE A 196 -16.74 0.43 -20.58
C PHE A 196 -17.35 1.24 -21.73
N GLN A 197 -18.46 1.93 -21.48
CA GLN A 197 -19.12 2.77 -22.49
C GLN A 197 -18.23 3.88 -23.05
N LYS A 198 -17.27 4.38 -22.26
CA LYS A 198 -16.35 5.44 -22.69
C LYS A 198 -15.13 4.91 -23.46
N ARG A 199 -14.84 3.61 -23.38
CA ARG A 199 -13.55 3.02 -23.79
C ARG A 199 -13.69 1.97 -24.88
N TYR A 200 -14.86 1.35 -25.01
CA TYR A 200 -15.10 0.23 -25.91
C TYR A 200 -16.34 0.45 -26.75
N ASN A 201 -16.32 -0.13 -27.96
CA ASN A 201 -17.43 -0.07 -28.89
C ASN A 201 -18.56 -0.99 -28.43
N ILE A 202 -19.79 -0.48 -28.49
CA ILE A 202 -20.98 -1.29 -28.26
C ILE A 202 -21.34 -1.98 -29.58
N VAL A 203 -21.11 -3.29 -29.64
CA VAL A 203 -21.35 -4.10 -30.86
C VAL A 203 -22.77 -4.66 -30.92
N GLY A 204 -23.46 -4.72 -29.79
CA GLY A 204 -24.78 -5.33 -29.72
C GLY A 204 -25.35 -5.43 -28.32
N ARG A 205 -26.42 -6.21 -28.24
CA ARG A 205 -27.08 -6.58 -26.99
C ARG A 205 -27.21 -8.09 -26.89
N VAL A 206 -27.04 -8.62 -25.69
CA VAL A 206 -27.31 -10.02 -25.40
C VAL A 206 -28.82 -10.20 -25.37
N VAL A 207 -29.32 -11.03 -26.28
CA VAL A 207 -30.70 -11.51 -26.23
C VAL A 207 -30.71 -12.89 -25.59
N GLU A 208 -31.68 -13.10 -24.70
CA GLU A 208 -31.87 -14.37 -24.00
C GLU A 208 -32.53 -15.44 -24.88
#